data_AF-A0A6B2LY90-F1
#
_entry.id   AF-A0A6B2LY90-F1
#
_cell.length_a   1.000
_cell.length_b   1.000
_cell.length_c   1.000
_cell.angle_alpha   90.00
_cell.angle_beta   90.00
_cell.angle_gamma   90.00
#
_symmetry.space_group_name_H-M   'P 1'
#
loop_
_entity.id
_entity.type
_entity.pdbx_description
1 polymer ?
#
loop_
_entity_poly.entity_id
_entity_poly.type
_entity_poly.pdbx_seq_one_letter_code
_entity_poly.pdbx_strand_id
1 'polypeptide(L)' 'MYILLCGYPPFNSDTTPELFESILEANYTFELSDWDPISQEAKGLISCLLILDPKQRYTASEALDHQWFK' A
#
# COMPACT_ATOMS: atom_id res chain seq x y z
N MET A 1 -2.60 2.33 -6.92
CA MET A 1 -2.73 0.86 -6.85
C MET A 1 -3.68 0.45 -5.74
N TYR A 2 -3.42 0.78 -4.48
CA TYR A 2 -4.30 0.48 -3.34
C TYR A 2 -5.78 0.80 -3.61
N ILE A 3 -6.09 2.07 -3.91
CA ILE A 3 -7.45 2.55 -4.26
C ILE A 3 -8.05 1.79 -5.45
N LEU A 4 -7.23 1.42 -6.44
CA LEU A 4 -7.74 0.73 -7.63
C LEU A 4 -8.20 -0.71 -7.31
N LEU A 5 -7.63 -1.32 -6.27
CA LEU A 5 -7.94 -2.71 -5.90
C LEU A 5 -9.08 -2.80 -4.89
N CYS A 6 -9.15 -1.90 -3.90
CA CYS A 6 -10.15 -1.96 -2.83
C CYS A 6 -11.17 -0.80 -2.81
N GLY A 7 -10.97 0.26 -3.60
CA GLY A 7 -11.91 1.37 -3.73
C GLY A 7 -11.78 2.50 -2.69
N TYR A 8 -10.82 2.43 -1.77
CA TYR A 8 -10.61 3.45 -0.72
C TYR A 8 -9.11 3.76 -0.50
N PRO A 9 -8.74 4.95 0.03
CA PRO A 9 -7.35 5.31 0.26
C PRO A 9 -6.71 4.50 1.40
N PRO A 10 -5.39 4.22 1.34
CA PRO A 10 -4.69 3.49 2.40
C PRO A 10 -4.59 4.27 3.72
N PHE A 11 -4.65 5.60 3.65
CA PHE A 11 -4.62 6.49 4.80
C PHE A 11 -5.90 7.33 4.79
N ASN A 12 -6.65 7.28 5.89
CA ASN A 12 -7.86 8.07 6.07
C ASN A 12 -8.02 8.42 7.55
N SER A 13 -8.37 9.66 7.85
CA SER A 13 -8.73 10.10 9.19
C SER A 13 -9.72 11.27 9.12
N ASP A 14 -10.48 11.46 10.20
CA ASP A 14 -11.38 12.59 10.39
C ASP A 14 -10.62 13.92 10.51
N THR A 15 -9.35 13.89 10.92
CA THR A 15 -8.53 15.08 11.08
C THR A 15 -7.25 15.05 10.23
N THR A 16 -6.86 16.22 9.73
CA THR A 16 -5.62 16.38 8.96
C THR A 16 -4.36 15.95 9.74
N PRO A 17 -4.19 16.29 11.03
CA PRO A 17 -3.00 15.86 11.79
C PRO A 17 -2.87 14.33 11.87
N GLU A 18 -3.94 13.62 12.20
CA GLU A 18 -3.92 12.14 12.30
C GLU A 18 -3.70 11.47 10.93
N LEU A 19 -4.21 12.09 9.85
CA LEU A 19 -3.91 11.65 8.49
C LEU A 19 -2.40 11.75 8.20
N PHE A 20 -1.78 12.88 8.53
CA PHE A 20 -0.34 13.05 8.34
C PHE A 20 0.48 12.09 9.19
N GLU A 21 0.09 11.86 10.45
CA GLU A 21 0.72 10.87 11.33
C GLU A 21 0.66 9.47 10.69
N SER A 22 -0.51 9.05 10.21
CA SER A 22 -0.69 7.76 9.54
C SER A 22 0.20 7.62 8.29
N ILE A 23 0.36 8.69 7.51
CA ILE A 23 1.25 8.72 6.34
C ILE A 23 2.72 8.60 6.76
N LEU A 24 3.13 9.33 7.79
CA LEU A 24 4.51 9.36 8.27
C LEU A 24 4.93 8.02 8.89
N GLU A 25 3.99 7.31 9.50
CA GLU A 25 4.20 5.98 10.09
C GLU A 25 3.98 4.84 9.09
N ALA A 26 3.53 5.15 7.86
CA ALA A 26 3.07 4.16 6.89
C ALA A 26 2.03 3.18 7.50
N ASN A 27 1.14 3.70 8.35
CA ASN A 27 0.11 2.93 9.03
C ASN A 27 -1.10 2.73 8.10
N TYR A 28 -1.18 1.55 7.47
CA TYR A 28 -2.31 1.09 6.66
C TYR A 28 -2.51 -0.42 6.83
N THR A 29 -3.72 -0.91 6.56
CA THR A 29 -4.10 -2.30 6.79
C THR A 29 -4.87 -2.89 5.61
N PHE A 30 -4.56 -4.14 5.25
CA PHE A 30 -5.34 -4.89 4.27
C PHE A 30 -6.56 -5.54 4.94
N GLU A 31 -7.63 -4.79 5.09
CA GLU A 31 -8.87 -5.24 5.74
C GLU A 31 -9.45 -6.50 5.07
N LEU A 32 -9.69 -7.55 5.86
CA LEU A 32 -10.10 -8.86 5.33
C LEU A 32 -11.37 -8.81 4.47
N SER A 33 -12.33 -7.93 4.80
CA SER A 33 -13.58 -7.77 4.05
C SER A 33 -13.37 -7.47 2.56
N ASP A 34 -12.42 -6.60 2.26
CA ASP A 34 -12.19 -6.06 0.92
C ASP A 34 -10.96 -6.68 0.26
N TRP A 35 -10.02 -7.18 1.07
CA TRP A 35 -8.74 -7.68 0.61
C TRP A 35 -8.64 -9.20 0.51
N ASP A 36 -9.58 -9.97 1.07
CA ASP A 36 -9.61 -11.44 0.90
C ASP A 36 -9.54 -11.91 -0.58
N PRO A 37 -10.31 -11.33 -1.53
CA PRO A 37 -10.24 -11.77 -2.93
C PRO A 37 -8.99 -11.26 -3.68
N ILE A 38 -8.21 -10.35 -3.09
CA ILE A 38 -7.03 -9.77 -3.73
C ILE A 38 -5.82 -10.66 -3.46
N SER A 39 -5.04 -10.95 -4.51
CA SER A 39 -3.90 -11.87 -4.43
C SER A 39 -2.81 -11.39 -3.47
N GLN A 40 -2.06 -12.33 -2.90
CA GLN A 40 -0.99 -12.02 -1.96
C GLN A 40 0.16 -11.27 -2.65
N GLU A 41 0.38 -11.52 -3.94
CA GLU A 41 1.39 -10.85 -4.77
C GLU A 41 1.05 -9.35 -4.94
N ALA A 42 -0.23 -9.02 -5.12
CA ALA A 42 -0.69 -7.64 -5.22
C ALA A 42 -0.44 -6.88 -3.91
N LYS A 43 -0.80 -7.51 -2.77
CA LYS A 43 -0.54 -6.97 -1.43
C LYS A 43 0.96 -6.80 -1.18
N GLY A 44 1.76 -7.79 -1.56
CA GLY A 44 3.22 -7.76 -1.46
C GLY A 44 3.83 -6.58 -2.22
N LEU A 45 3.39 -6.34 -3.46
CA LEU A 45 3.86 -5.19 -4.23
C LEU A 45 3.51 -3.85 -3.55
N ILE A 46 2.28 -3.72 -3.04
CA ILE A 46 1.88 -2.53 -2.29
C ILE A 46 2.80 -2.32 -1.08
N SER A 47 3.12 -3.38 -0.33
CA SER A 47 4.02 -3.30 0.82
C SER A 47 5.43 -2.84 0.48
N CYS A 48 5.93 -3.19 -0.72
CA CYS A 48 7.23 -2.71 -1.20
C CYS A 48 7.21 -1.24 -1.67
N LEU A 49 6.03 -0.68 -1.97
CA LEU A 49 5.86 0.70 -2.41
C LEU A 49 5.49 1.65 -1.26
N LEU A 50 4.63 1.21 -0.34
CA LEU A 50 4.19 1.95 0.83
C LEU A 50 5.07 1.61 2.04
N ILE A 51 6.38 1.82 1.90
CA ILE A 51 7.37 1.65 2.98
C ILE A 51 7.91 3.01 3.45
N LEU A 52 8.21 3.08 4.75
CA LEU A 52 8.64 4.29 5.44
C LEU A 52 10.03 4.75 4.99
N ASP A 53 11.00 3.83 4.92
CA ASP A 53 12.35 4.13 4.44
C ASP A 53 12.39 4.23 2.90
N PRO A 54 12.64 5.43 2.32
CA PRO A 54 12.68 5.59 0.88
C PRO A 54 13.79 4.77 0.21
N LYS A 55 14.85 4.37 0.93
CA LYS A 55 15.93 3.53 0.38
C LYS A 55 15.53 2.07 0.22
N GLN A 56 14.50 1.63 0.94
CA GLN A 56 13.94 0.28 0.84
C GLN A 56 12.73 0.24 -0.11
N ARG A 57 12.21 1.41 -0.49
CA ARG A 57 11.09 1.53 -1.42
C ARG A 57 11.51 1.10 -2.80
N TYR A 58 10.70 0.26 -3.42
CA TYR A 58 10.94 -0.17 -4.78
C TYR A 58 10.91 1.04 -5.73
N THR A 59 11.90 1.06 -6.61
CA THR A 59 11.90 1.88 -7.82
C THR A 59 10.82 1.40 -8.78
N ALA A 60 10.49 2.22 -9.78
CA ALA A 60 9.52 1.84 -10.81
C ALA A 60 9.93 0.56 -11.56
N SER A 61 11.24 0.38 -11.83
CA SER A 61 11.75 -0.83 -12.49
C SER A 61 11.61 -2.07 -11.61
N GLU A 62 11.98 -2.00 -10.34
CA GLU A 62 11.82 -3.12 -9.40
C GLU A 62 10.35 -3.49 -9.20
N ALA A 63 9.46 -2.49 -9.16
CA ALA A 63 8.03 -2.71 -9.09
C ALA A 63 7.47 -3.44 -10.32
N LEU A 64 7.96 -3.10 -11.52
CA LEU A 64 7.56 -3.75 -12.76
C LEU A 64 8.05 -5.20 -12.85
N ASP A 65 9.20 -5.51 -12.23
CA ASP A 65 9.78 -6.86 -12.19
C ASP A 65 9.16 -7.78 -11.10
N HIS A 66 8.24 -7.26 -10.28
CA HIS A 66 7.57 -7.99 -9.21
C HIS A 66 6.66 -9.12 -9.74
N GLN A 67 6.48 -10.19 -8.97
CA GLN A 67 5.67 -11.36 -9.34
C GLN A 67 4.20 -11.04 -9.68
N TRP A 68 3.68 -9.91 -9.21
CA TRP A 68 2.30 -9.50 -9.52
C TRP A 68 2.09 -9.14 -11.01
N PHE A 69 3.15 -8.70 -11.70
CA PHE A 69 3.11 -8.39 -13.13
C PHE A 69 3.52 -9.57 -14.03
N LYS A 70 3.87 -10.72 -13.44
CA LYS A 70 4.27 -11.94 -14.15
C LYS A 70 3.09 -12.90 -14.25
#